data_AF-A0A3B9EL59-F1
#
_entry.id   AF-A0A3B9EL59-F1
#
_cell.length_a   1.000
_cell.length_b   1.000
_cell.length_c   1.000
_cell.angle_alpha   90.00
_cell.angle_beta   90.00
_cell.angle_gamma   90.00
#
_symmetry.space_group_name_H-M   'P 1'
#
loop_
_entity.id
_entity.type
_entity.pdbx_description
1 polymer ?
#
loop_
_entity_poly.entity_id
_entity_poly.type
_entity_poly.pdbx_seq_one_letter_code
_entity_poly.pdbx_strand_id
1 'polypeptide(L)'
;MAVLAAGLLCLAGLPARAQVENPYEVRGVAVDVTAETAAAARQQALNEGQQKAMTILLERMTLKSDYARLPGLSPEEITEYIQDFSIAEEKSSSVRYLARLNYRFRPGEVRDLLRAFNIPFAETPSKPVLVLPVLRRAGALLLWDDPNPWRAAWQQRSSQVSLVPTILPLGDLADVAAIGVDQVVSGDQQRLRAMA
;
A
#
# COMPACT_ATOMS: atom_id res chain seq x y z
N MET A 1 -5.43 -32.37 47.99
CA MET A 1 -4.39 -32.32 46.94
C MET A 1 -5.02 -31.77 45.67
N ALA A 2 -5.01 -30.46 45.48
CA ALA A 2 -5.56 -29.81 44.28
C ALA A 2 -4.37 -29.36 43.40
N VAL A 3 -4.26 -29.95 42.21
CA VAL A 3 -3.24 -29.58 41.22
C VAL A 3 -3.86 -28.51 40.31
N LEU A 4 -3.41 -27.27 40.45
CA LEU A 4 -3.69 -26.18 39.50
C LEU A 4 -2.70 -26.28 38.35
N ALA A 5 -3.16 -26.74 37.19
CA ALA A 5 -2.41 -26.67 35.94
C ALA A 5 -2.53 -25.25 35.36
N ALA A 6 -1.45 -24.48 35.43
CA ALA A 6 -1.34 -23.19 34.77
C ALA A 6 -1.13 -23.40 33.26
N GLY A 7 -2.16 -23.15 32.46
CA GLY A 7 -2.09 -23.16 31.00
C GLY A 7 -1.33 -21.93 30.50
N LEU A 8 -0.15 -22.16 29.92
CA LEU A 8 0.62 -21.14 29.20
C LEU A 8 -0.10 -20.81 27.89
N LEU A 9 -0.77 -19.66 27.84
CA LEU A 9 -1.40 -19.13 26.64
C LEU A 9 -0.32 -18.51 25.74
N CYS A 10 0.25 -19.29 24.83
CA CYS A 10 1.13 -18.77 23.78
C CYS A 10 0.29 -17.93 22.80
N LEU A 11 0.32 -16.61 22.95
CA LEU A 11 -0.09 -15.65 21.93
C LEU A 11 0.94 -15.70 20.79
N ALA A 12 0.79 -16.67 19.88
CA ALA A 12 1.51 -16.65 18.62
C ALA A 12 1.01 -15.44 17.82
N GLY A 13 1.85 -14.42 17.67
CA GLY A 13 1.59 -13.30 16.77
C GLY A 13 1.35 -13.84 15.37
N LEU A 14 0.13 -13.66 14.86
CA LEU A 14 -0.18 -14.01 13.48
C LEU A 14 0.69 -13.13 12.57
N PRO A 15 1.38 -13.69 11.57
CA PRO A 15 2.08 -12.88 10.60
C PRO A 15 1.05 -11.99 9.91
N ALA A 16 1.31 -10.68 9.90
CA ALA A 16 0.49 -9.72 9.17
C ALA A 16 0.55 -10.07 7.69
N ARG A 17 -0.48 -10.75 7.19
CA ARG A 17 -0.62 -11.01 5.76
C ARG A 17 -0.82 -9.65 5.09
N ALA A 18 0.19 -9.19 4.36
CA ALA A 18 0.03 -8.10 3.41
C ALA A 18 -0.89 -8.57 2.28
N GLN A 19 -2.20 -8.53 2.52
CA GLN A 19 -3.21 -8.82 1.53
C GLN A 19 -3.41 -7.58 0.66
N VAL A 20 -2.88 -7.59 -0.56
CA VAL A 20 -3.56 -6.91 -1.67
C VAL A 20 -4.75 -7.80 -2.02
N GLU A 21 -5.79 -7.76 -1.19
CA GLU A 21 -6.93 -8.66 -1.29
C GLU A 21 -7.75 -8.38 -2.56
N ASN A 22 -7.73 -7.13 -3.04
CA ASN A 22 -8.39 -6.72 -4.26
C ASN A 22 -7.57 -5.66 -5.04
N PRO A 23 -7.05 -5.96 -6.25
CA PRO A 23 -6.29 -5.02 -7.08
C PRO A 23 -7.11 -3.80 -7.52
N TYR A 24 -8.45 -3.90 -7.54
CA TYR A 24 -9.39 -2.84 -7.91
C TYR A 24 -9.87 -2.00 -6.72
N GLU A 25 -9.27 -2.16 -5.55
CA GLU A 25 -9.58 -1.36 -4.37
C GLU A 25 -8.43 -0.38 -4.06
N VAL A 26 -8.75 0.90 -3.91
CA VAL A 26 -7.81 1.94 -3.51
C VAL A 26 -8.23 2.47 -2.15
N ARG A 27 -7.41 2.22 -1.12
CA ARG A 27 -7.70 2.59 0.27
C ARG A 27 -6.89 3.78 0.75
N GLY A 28 -7.45 4.54 1.68
CA GLY A 28 -6.74 5.60 2.38
C GLY A 28 -6.39 6.80 1.51
N VAL A 29 -7.23 7.11 0.51
CA VAL A 29 -7.08 8.31 -0.32
C VAL A 29 -7.35 9.53 0.55
N ALA A 30 -6.29 10.30 0.82
CA ALA A 30 -6.37 11.48 1.66
C ALA A 30 -6.87 12.70 0.87
N VAL A 31 -7.87 13.37 1.42
CA VAL A 31 -8.43 14.61 0.91
C VAL A 31 -8.49 15.65 2.01
N ASP A 32 -8.17 16.89 1.67
CA ASP A 32 -8.17 18.04 2.56
C ASP A 32 -8.55 19.28 1.76
N VAL A 33 -9.80 19.69 1.87
CA VAL A 33 -10.38 20.76 1.05
C VAL A 33 -10.99 21.83 1.93
N THR A 34 -10.77 23.08 1.58
CA THR A 34 -11.45 24.24 2.17
C THR A 34 -12.28 24.94 1.11
N ALA A 35 -13.53 25.29 1.43
CA ALA A 35 -14.47 25.98 0.57
C ALA A 35 -15.37 26.93 1.38
N GLU A 36 -16.28 27.63 0.72
CA GLU A 36 -17.19 28.60 1.36
C GLU A 36 -18.11 27.97 2.42
N THR A 37 -18.43 26.68 2.26
CA THR A 37 -19.26 25.92 3.20
C THR A 37 -18.73 24.50 3.36
N ALA A 38 -19.07 23.85 4.49
CA ALA A 38 -18.78 22.45 4.74
C ALA A 38 -19.30 21.52 3.64
N ALA A 39 -20.51 21.81 3.12
CA ALA A 39 -21.12 21.03 2.04
C ALA A 39 -20.33 21.17 0.72
N ALA A 40 -19.93 22.39 0.37
CA ALA A 40 -19.10 22.64 -0.81
C ALA A 40 -17.71 21.97 -0.66
N ALA A 41 -17.08 22.10 0.50
CA ALA A 41 -15.79 21.48 0.78
C ALA A 41 -15.86 19.96 0.67
N ARG A 42 -16.93 19.35 1.19
CA ARG A 42 -17.18 17.91 1.08
C ARG A 42 -17.37 17.48 -0.37
N GLN A 43 -18.21 18.17 -1.13
CA GLN A 43 -18.46 17.81 -2.54
C GLN A 43 -17.16 17.86 -3.36
N GLN A 44 -16.38 18.92 -3.19
CA GLN A 44 -15.10 19.06 -3.87
C GLN A 44 -14.09 18.00 -3.42
N ALA A 45 -14.05 17.66 -2.12
CA ALA A 45 -13.19 16.60 -1.61
C ALA A 45 -13.54 15.22 -2.18
N LEU A 46 -14.83 14.92 -2.37
CA LEU A 46 -15.26 13.66 -3.01
C LEU A 46 -14.83 13.60 -4.49
N ASN A 47 -14.98 14.70 -5.23
CA ASN A 47 -14.54 14.80 -6.62
C ASN A 47 -13.01 14.64 -6.75
N GLU A 48 -12.25 15.29 -5.87
CA GLU A 48 -10.79 15.16 -5.81
C GLU A 48 -10.37 13.74 -5.41
N GLY A 49 -11.06 13.15 -4.44
CA GLY A 49 -10.81 11.80 -3.94
C GLY A 49 -10.95 10.74 -5.03
N GLN A 50 -12.03 10.79 -5.82
CA GLN A 50 -12.25 9.80 -6.88
C GLN A 50 -11.27 9.96 -8.05
N GLN A 51 -10.88 11.20 -8.40
CA GLN A 51 -9.85 11.44 -9.39
C GLN A 51 -8.50 10.85 -8.95
N LYS A 52 -8.08 11.16 -7.72
CA LYS A 52 -6.86 10.57 -7.13
C LYS A 52 -6.92 9.05 -7.11
N ALA A 53 -8.06 8.49 -6.69
CA ALA A 53 -8.25 7.04 -6.61
C ALA A 53 -8.16 6.37 -7.99
N MET A 54 -8.79 6.95 -9.02
CA MET A 54 -8.73 6.45 -10.39
C MET A 54 -7.29 6.45 -10.90
N THR A 55 -6.56 7.56 -10.73
CA THR A 55 -5.15 7.65 -11.13
C THR A 55 -4.30 6.58 -10.44
N ILE A 56 -4.43 6.42 -9.11
CA ILE A 56 -3.70 5.39 -8.35
C ILE A 56 -4.02 3.98 -8.89
N LEU A 57 -5.28 3.69 -9.20
CA LEU A 57 -5.67 2.39 -9.74
C LEU A 57 -5.03 2.14 -11.11
N LEU A 58 -5.16 3.09 -12.04
CA LEU A 58 -4.65 2.93 -13.39
C LEU A 58 -3.12 2.79 -13.40
N GLU A 59 -2.42 3.62 -12.62
CA GLU A 59 -0.97 3.52 -12.45
C GLU A 59 -0.55 2.17 -11.86
N ARG A 60 -1.28 1.65 -10.87
CA ARG A 60 -1.00 0.34 -10.26
C ARG A 60 -1.07 -0.79 -11.28
N MET A 61 -2.02 -0.74 -12.19
CA MET A 61 -2.30 -1.82 -13.13
C MET A 61 -1.43 -1.74 -14.39
N THR A 62 -0.75 -0.61 -14.65
CA THR A 62 -0.05 -0.35 -15.91
C THR A 62 1.45 -0.15 -15.72
N LEU A 63 2.19 -0.16 -16.81
CA LEU A 63 3.62 0.12 -16.78
C LEU A 63 3.84 1.63 -16.69
N LYS A 64 4.89 2.04 -15.97
CA LYS A 64 5.28 3.46 -15.87
C LYS A 64 5.49 4.13 -17.23
N SER A 65 5.93 3.37 -18.24
CA SER A 65 6.08 3.85 -19.62
C SER A 65 4.75 4.27 -20.26
N ASP A 66 3.63 3.78 -19.75
CA ASP A 66 2.28 4.02 -20.29
C ASP A 66 1.52 5.13 -19.55
N TYR A 67 2.07 5.69 -18.48
CA TYR A 67 1.36 6.69 -17.66
C TYR A 67 0.93 7.92 -18.47
N ALA A 68 1.76 8.35 -19.43
CA ALA A 68 1.42 9.46 -20.32
C ALA A 68 0.26 9.16 -21.28
N ARG A 69 -0.09 7.88 -21.47
CA ARG A 69 -1.20 7.41 -22.32
C ARG A 69 -2.47 7.14 -21.52
N LEU A 70 -2.41 7.18 -20.19
CA LEU A 70 -3.57 6.93 -19.34
C LEU A 70 -4.65 7.99 -19.59
N PRO A 71 -5.93 7.59 -19.67
CA PRO A 71 -7.02 8.52 -19.89
C PRO A 71 -7.20 9.44 -18.68
N GLY A 72 -7.30 10.75 -18.93
CA GLY A 72 -7.76 11.73 -17.95
C GLY A 72 -9.29 11.79 -17.98
N LEU A 73 -9.94 11.26 -16.95
CA LEU A 73 -11.40 11.23 -16.83
C LEU A 73 -11.91 12.34 -15.90
N SER A 74 -13.06 12.92 -16.25
CA SER A 74 -13.78 13.84 -15.38
C SER A 74 -14.34 13.12 -14.14
N PRO A 75 -14.66 13.84 -13.05
CA PRO A 75 -15.33 13.24 -11.90
C PRO A 75 -16.63 12.50 -12.29
N GLU A 76 -17.42 13.07 -13.20
CA GLU A 76 -18.67 12.50 -13.67
C GLU A 76 -18.43 11.17 -14.39
N GLU A 77 -17.45 11.12 -15.30
CA GLU A 77 -17.06 9.90 -16.01
C GLU A 77 -16.56 8.80 -15.07
N ILE A 78 -15.79 9.16 -14.03
CA ILE A 78 -15.23 8.22 -13.05
C ILE A 78 -16.33 7.48 -12.28
N THR A 79 -17.51 8.10 -12.09
CA THR A 79 -18.63 7.52 -11.34
C THR A 79 -19.11 6.19 -11.95
N GLU A 80 -19.03 6.05 -13.28
CA GLU A 80 -19.39 4.83 -14.01
C GLU A 80 -18.41 3.67 -13.75
N TYR A 81 -17.22 3.95 -13.24
CA TYR A 81 -16.23 2.95 -12.88
C TYR A 81 -16.26 2.58 -11.39
N ILE A 82 -16.89 3.39 -10.53
CA ILE A 82 -16.92 3.15 -9.08
C ILE A 82 -18.04 2.16 -8.74
N GLN A 83 -17.66 1.02 -8.18
CA GLN A 83 -18.63 0.08 -7.61
C GLN A 83 -19.25 0.65 -6.33
N ASP A 84 -18.39 1.10 -5.40
CA ASP A 84 -18.79 1.88 -4.22
C ASP A 84 -17.57 2.59 -3.62
N PHE A 85 -17.83 3.42 -2.61
CA PHE A 85 -16.80 4.03 -1.79
C PHE A 85 -17.22 4.03 -0.31
N SER A 86 -16.23 4.16 0.57
CA SER A 86 -16.44 4.30 2.01
C SER A 86 -15.54 5.39 2.58
N ILE A 87 -15.97 5.99 3.69
CA ILE A 87 -15.22 7.00 4.42
C ILE A 87 -14.59 6.30 5.63
N ALA A 88 -13.27 6.13 5.62
CA ALA A 88 -12.53 5.50 6.70
C ALA A 88 -12.32 6.47 7.88
N GLU A 89 -12.01 7.73 7.57
CA GLU A 89 -11.86 8.80 8.56
C GLU A 89 -12.52 10.06 8.01
N GLU A 90 -13.19 10.83 8.87
CA GLU A 90 -13.86 12.08 8.50
C GLU A 90 -13.68 13.11 9.60
N LYS A 91 -13.32 14.33 9.21
CA LYS A 91 -13.33 15.52 10.06
C LYS A 91 -13.84 16.68 9.24
N SER A 92 -14.89 17.34 9.72
CA SER A 92 -15.47 18.52 9.07
C SER A 92 -15.49 19.70 10.04
N SER A 93 -15.22 20.89 9.53
CA SER A 93 -15.50 22.17 10.17
C SER A 93 -16.60 22.92 9.40
N SER A 94 -16.75 24.23 9.62
CA SER A 94 -17.68 25.08 8.87
C SER A 94 -17.28 25.30 7.41
N VAL A 95 -15.98 25.21 7.10
CA VAL A 95 -15.41 25.53 5.78
C VAL A 95 -14.39 24.51 5.27
N ARG A 96 -13.95 23.55 6.11
CA ARG A 96 -12.91 22.58 5.76
C ARG A 96 -13.39 21.16 5.95
N TYR A 97 -13.00 20.28 5.03
CA TYR A 97 -13.30 18.87 5.03
C TYR A 97 -12.02 18.06 4.88
N LEU A 98 -11.74 17.19 5.85
CA LEU A 98 -10.65 16.22 5.79
C LEU A 98 -11.22 14.81 5.85
N ALA A 99 -10.77 13.94 4.96
CA ALA A 99 -11.17 12.54 5.01
C ALA A 99 -10.10 11.59 4.48
N ARG A 100 -10.23 10.33 4.88
CA ARG A 100 -9.60 9.19 4.21
C ARG A 100 -10.68 8.37 3.55
N LEU A 101 -10.60 8.24 2.23
CA LEU A 101 -11.61 7.60 1.41
C LEU A 101 -11.07 6.27 0.87
N ASN A 102 -11.94 5.26 0.80
CA ASN A 102 -11.66 4.01 0.11
C ASN A 102 -12.60 3.90 -1.08
N TYR A 103 -12.08 3.54 -2.24
CA TYR A 103 -12.85 3.33 -3.47
C TYR A 103 -12.65 1.91 -3.95
N ARG A 104 -13.75 1.28 -4.36
CA ARG A 104 -13.73 -0.01 -5.07
C ARG A 104 -14.28 0.19 -6.46
N PHE A 105 -13.51 -0.23 -7.46
CA PHE A 105 -13.84 -0.03 -8.86
C PHE A 105 -14.44 -1.31 -9.47
N ARG A 106 -15.28 -1.14 -10.49
CA ARG A 106 -15.86 -2.21 -11.30
C ARG A 106 -14.76 -2.81 -12.20
N PRO A 107 -14.37 -4.08 -12.02
CA PRO A 107 -13.28 -4.67 -12.79
C PRO A 107 -13.55 -4.72 -14.29
N GLY A 108 -14.80 -4.95 -14.70
CA GLY A 108 -15.21 -4.97 -16.12
C GLY A 108 -14.89 -3.66 -16.83
N GLU A 109 -15.47 -2.57 -16.32
CA GLU A 109 -15.33 -1.22 -16.89
C GLU A 109 -13.87 -0.76 -16.98
N VAL A 110 -13.07 -1.01 -15.93
CA VAL A 110 -11.65 -0.62 -15.91
C VAL A 110 -10.85 -1.40 -16.97
N ARG A 111 -11.11 -2.69 -17.15
CA ARG A 111 -10.45 -3.49 -18.19
C ARG A 111 -10.84 -3.00 -19.57
N ASP A 112 -12.11 -2.71 -19.79
CA ASP A 112 -12.60 -2.28 -21.09
C ASP A 112 -12.07 -0.89 -21.45
N LEU A 113 -11.94 0.02 -20.48
CA LEU A 113 -11.23 1.28 -20.62
C LEU A 113 -9.77 1.07 -21.08
N LEU A 114 -9.00 0.27 -20.34
CA LEU A 114 -7.58 0.04 -20.67
C LEU A 114 -7.40 -0.64 -22.03
N ARG A 115 -8.30 -1.56 -22.41
CA ARG A 115 -8.33 -2.17 -23.73
C ARG A 115 -8.68 -1.17 -24.83
N ALA A 116 -9.67 -0.30 -24.61
CA ALA A 116 -10.06 0.73 -25.57
C ALA A 116 -8.89 1.69 -25.89
N PHE A 117 -8.05 1.97 -24.90
CA PHE A 117 -6.83 2.79 -25.07
C PHE A 117 -5.59 1.98 -25.50
N ASN A 118 -5.72 0.67 -25.74
CA ASN A 118 -4.63 -0.23 -26.09
C ASN A 118 -3.45 -0.14 -25.10
N ILE A 119 -3.76 -0.18 -23.81
CA ILE A 119 -2.80 -0.13 -22.70
C ILE A 119 -2.68 -1.52 -22.09
N PRO A 120 -1.48 -2.15 -22.13
CA PRO A 120 -1.24 -3.40 -21.41
C PRO A 120 -1.41 -3.20 -19.92
N PHE A 121 -2.04 -4.17 -19.25
CA PHE A 121 -2.27 -4.10 -17.82
C PHE A 121 -2.12 -5.47 -17.14
N ALA A 122 -1.81 -5.43 -15.86
CA ALA A 122 -1.86 -6.57 -14.96
C ALA A 122 -2.96 -6.34 -13.92
N GLU A 123 -3.61 -7.42 -13.51
CA GLU A 123 -4.61 -7.41 -12.45
C GLU A 123 -4.31 -8.45 -11.36
N THR A 124 -3.29 -9.28 -11.54
CA THR A 124 -2.91 -10.30 -10.57
C THR A 124 -1.74 -9.79 -9.72
N PRO A 125 -1.93 -9.58 -8.40
CA PRO A 125 -0.82 -9.29 -7.51
C PRO A 125 0.18 -10.45 -7.49
N SER A 126 1.48 -10.14 -7.41
CA SER A 126 2.50 -11.15 -7.19
C SER A 126 2.41 -11.72 -5.77
N LYS A 127 3.14 -12.82 -5.53
CA LYS A 127 3.48 -13.18 -4.15
C LYS A 127 4.26 -12.02 -3.50
N PRO A 128 4.07 -11.75 -2.20
CA PRO A 128 4.84 -10.73 -1.51
C PRO A 128 6.35 -10.96 -1.65
N VAL A 129 7.10 -9.88 -1.81
CA VAL A 129 8.56 -9.90 -1.92
C VAL A 129 9.17 -9.31 -0.66
N LEU A 130 9.96 -10.11 0.05
CA LEU A 130 10.76 -9.63 1.18
C LEU A 130 11.89 -8.74 0.69
N VAL A 131 12.03 -7.56 1.28
CA VAL A 131 13.11 -6.61 1.01
C VAL A 131 13.91 -6.36 2.28
N LEU A 132 15.22 -6.65 2.23
CA LEU A 132 16.18 -6.41 3.30
C LEU A 132 17.25 -5.42 2.80
N PRO A 133 17.15 -4.12 3.14
CA PRO A 133 18.02 -3.07 2.61
C PRO A 133 19.42 -3.11 3.24
N VAL A 134 20.34 -3.89 2.68
CA VAL A 134 21.75 -3.90 3.10
C VAL A 134 22.51 -2.75 2.43
N LEU A 135 23.11 -1.86 3.23
CA LEU A 135 23.95 -0.77 2.78
C LEU A 135 25.43 -1.07 3.04
N ARG A 136 26.29 -0.92 2.04
CA ARG A 136 27.75 -0.96 2.22
C ARG A 136 28.31 0.45 2.36
N ARG A 137 28.97 0.77 3.48
CA ARG A 137 29.60 2.07 3.72
C ARG A 137 30.92 1.91 4.46
N ALA A 138 31.99 2.50 3.93
CA ALA A 138 33.33 2.46 4.52
C ALA A 138 33.80 1.02 4.89
N GLY A 139 33.45 0.04 4.07
CA GLY A 139 33.79 -1.37 4.29
C GLY A 139 32.84 -2.13 5.23
N ALA A 140 31.98 -1.45 5.99
CA ALA A 140 30.95 -2.08 6.81
C ALA A 140 29.68 -2.37 6.01
N LEU A 141 28.98 -3.45 6.36
CA LEU A 141 27.64 -3.78 5.89
C LEU A 141 26.65 -3.42 6.99
N LEU A 142 25.63 -2.62 6.64
CA LEU A 142 24.62 -2.12 7.56
C LEU A 142 23.26 -2.66 7.10
N LEU A 143 22.60 -3.43 7.97
CA LEU A 143 21.23 -3.91 7.73
C LEU A 143 20.28 -3.20 8.69
N TRP A 144 20.48 -3.42 9.99
CA TRP A 144 19.64 -2.88 11.06
C TRP A 144 20.19 -1.61 11.69
N ASP A 145 21.50 -1.36 11.53
CA ASP A 145 22.20 -0.22 12.12
C ASP A 145 21.81 1.09 11.47
N ASP A 146 21.74 2.16 12.27
CA ASP A 146 21.54 3.52 11.80
C ASP A 146 22.85 4.31 11.76
N PRO A 147 23.03 5.22 10.78
CA PRO A 147 22.07 5.55 9.73
C PRO A 147 22.14 4.59 8.53
N ASN A 148 20.98 4.07 8.11
CA ASN A 148 20.83 3.33 6.86
C ASN A 148 19.88 4.08 5.89
N PRO A 149 20.41 5.03 5.08
CA PRO A 149 19.60 5.78 4.11
C PRO A 149 18.90 4.89 3.06
N TRP A 150 19.42 3.69 2.78
CA TRP A 150 18.76 2.77 1.86
C TRP A 150 17.50 2.16 2.47
N ARG A 151 17.57 1.75 3.75
CA ARG A 151 16.39 1.33 4.52
C ARG A 151 15.36 2.45 4.63
N ALA A 152 15.81 3.67 4.92
CA ALA A 152 14.93 4.83 5.00
C ALA A 152 14.21 5.10 3.66
N ALA A 153 14.89 4.96 2.52
CA ALA A 153 14.27 5.12 1.20
C ALA A 153 13.18 4.08 0.94
N TRP A 154 13.38 2.82 1.33
CA TRP A 154 12.35 1.78 1.22
C TRP A 154 11.14 2.05 2.12
N GLN A 155 11.34 2.55 3.33
CA GLN A 155 10.26 2.89 4.24
C GLN A 155 9.37 4.03 3.72
N GLN A 156 9.91 4.91 2.87
CA GLN A 156 9.16 6.03 2.27
C GLN A 156 8.36 5.65 1.03
N ARG A 157 8.52 4.43 0.49
CA ARG A 157 7.83 4.00 -0.73
C ARG A 157 6.34 3.73 -0.46
N SER A 158 5.46 4.34 -1.26
CA SER A 158 4.03 4.01 -1.24
C SER A 158 3.76 2.61 -1.79
N SER A 159 3.11 1.76 -0.99
CA SER A 159 2.65 0.43 -1.42
C SER A 159 1.39 0.47 -2.29
N GLN A 160 0.72 1.62 -2.39
CA GLN A 160 -0.60 1.75 -3.03
C GLN A 160 -0.56 1.62 -4.56
N VAL A 161 0.60 1.74 -5.20
CA VAL A 161 0.75 1.84 -6.66
C VAL A 161 1.37 0.56 -7.26
N SER A 162 1.45 -0.54 -6.52
CA SER A 162 2.20 -1.73 -6.96
C SER A 162 1.36 -3.00 -6.84
N LEU A 163 1.30 -3.78 -7.92
CA LEU A 163 0.87 -5.18 -7.90
C LEU A 163 1.94 -6.14 -7.38
N VAL A 164 3.06 -5.60 -6.90
CA VAL A 164 4.11 -6.35 -6.21
C VAL A 164 4.07 -5.94 -4.74
N PRO A 165 3.35 -6.69 -3.87
CA PRO A 165 3.37 -6.44 -2.44
C PRO A 165 4.79 -6.62 -1.93
N THR A 166 5.25 -5.71 -1.07
CA THR A 166 6.60 -5.76 -0.52
C THR A 166 6.51 -5.91 1.00
N ILE A 167 7.24 -6.87 1.56
CA ILE A 167 7.43 -7.03 3.00
C ILE A 167 8.73 -6.31 3.35
N LEU A 168 8.62 -5.28 4.18
CA LEU A 168 9.76 -4.55 4.72
C LEU A 168 9.74 -4.73 6.25
N PRO A 169 10.66 -5.52 6.82
CA PRO A 169 10.75 -5.69 8.26
C PRO A 169 10.99 -4.35 8.97
N LEU A 170 10.44 -4.22 10.17
CA LEU A 170 10.50 -2.99 10.96
C LEU A 170 11.92 -2.72 11.48
N GLY A 171 12.72 -3.78 11.64
CA GLY A 171 14.00 -3.73 12.31
C GLY A 171 13.86 -3.69 13.83
N ASP A 172 12.79 -4.29 14.36
CA ASP A 172 12.61 -4.46 15.80
C ASP A 172 13.49 -5.60 16.35
N LEU A 173 13.41 -5.87 17.66
CA LEU A 173 14.21 -6.92 18.28
C LEU A 173 13.94 -8.32 17.70
N ALA A 174 12.72 -8.58 17.21
CA ALA A 174 12.38 -9.85 16.60
C ALA A 174 13.06 -10.00 15.22
N ASP A 175 13.03 -8.95 14.41
CA ASP A 175 13.71 -8.91 13.11
C ASP A 175 15.24 -9.05 13.25
N VAL A 176 15.81 -8.31 14.22
CA VAL A 176 17.25 -8.34 14.52
C VAL A 176 17.69 -9.72 14.99
N ALA A 177 16.88 -10.41 15.81
CA ALA A 177 17.14 -11.77 16.25
C ALA A 177 16.94 -12.81 15.13
N ALA A 178 16.05 -12.55 14.17
CA ALA A 178 15.71 -13.47 13.09
C ALA A 178 16.82 -13.58 12.04
N ILE A 179 17.43 -12.47 11.63
CA ILE A 179 18.50 -12.49 10.61
C ILE A 179 19.52 -11.36 10.83
N GLY A 180 20.81 -11.70 10.72
CA GLY A 180 21.90 -10.72 10.70
C GLY A 180 22.35 -10.42 9.27
N VAL A 181 23.20 -9.40 9.13
CA VAL A 181 23.69 -8.94 7.82
C VAL A 181 24.46 -10.02 7.05
N ASP A 182 25.25 -10.85 7.72
CA ASP A 182 26.01 -11.93 7.10
C ASP A 182 25.09 -13.03 6.54
N GLN A 183 24.00 -13.35 7.24
CA GLN A 183 23.00 -14.31 6.76
C GLN A 183 22.24 -13.77 5.53
N VAL A 184 21.99 -12.46 5.48
CA VAL A 184 21.39 -11.84 4.29
C VAL A 184 22.33 -11.90 3.09
N VAL A 185 23.60 -11.52 3.27
CA VAL A 185 24.58 -11.48 2.18
C VAL A 185 24.98 -12.88 1.70
N SER A 186 25.03 -13.86 2.59
CA SER A 186 25.24 -15.27 2.20
C SER A 186 24.00 -15.93 1.59
N GLY A 187 22.83 -15.30 1.66
CA GLY A 187 21.59 -15.82 1.09
C GLY A 187 20.98 -16.99 1.84
N ASP A 188 21.06 -16.99 3.18
CA ASP A 188 20.48 -18.02 4.06
C ASP A 188 18.97 -18.17 3.81
N GLN A 189 18.61 -19.14 2.96
CA GLN A 189 17.24 -19.34 2.50
C GLN A 189 16.29 -19.72 3.63
N GLN A 190 16.78 -20.40 4.67
CA GLN A 190 15.95 -20.81 5.79
C GLN A 190 15.49 -19.58 6.57
N ARG A 191 16.42 -18.67 6.89
CA ARG A 191 16.11 -17.44 7.62
C ARG A 191 15.31 -16.45 6.78
N LEU A 192 15.66 -16.30 5.50
CA LEU A 192 14.92 -15.42 4.58
C LEU A 192 13.45 -15.85 4.44
N ARG A 193 13.18 -17.15 4.36
CA ARG A 193 11.80 -17.67 4.31
C ARG A 193 11.05 -17.51 5.63
N ALA A 194 11.74 -17.51 6.76
CA ALA A 194 11.11 -17.28 8.06
C ALA A 194 10.63 -15.82 8.24
N MET A 195 11.16 -14.89 7.44
CA MET A 195 10.77 -13.48 7.45
C MET A 195 9.67 -13.11 6.45
N ALA A 196 9.31 -14.02 5.53
CA ALA A 196 8.38 -13.77 4.42
C ALA A 196 7.03 -14.46 4.66
#